data_AF-A0A9N8DVC7-F1
#
_entry.id   AF-A0A9N8DVC7-F1
#
_cell.length_a   1.000
_cell.length_b   1.000
_cell.length_c   1.000
_cell.angle_alpha   90.00
_cell.angle_beta   90.00
_cell.angle_gamma   90.00
#
_symmetry.space_group_name_H-M   'P 1'
#
loop_
_entity.id
_entity.type
_entity.pdbx_description
1 polymer ?
#
loop_
_entity_poly.entity_id
_entity_poly.type
_entity_poly.pdbx_seq_one_letter_code
_entity_poly.pdbx_strand_id
1 'polypeptide(L)'
;MIGGHNIIVEIDESKFAKRKYHRGRRVKGSWVLGMVERTQERRMVLLVVSDRTRKALEHAIMTFVHPGSTIHTDMWKGYISLERLGYTHKTLCHKYEFVSAEGTHTQTIEGNWTPLKRAIPVQCRSGVDLQEYLFQFMWRRTNEGNEWEALWEGLSRVQLTMQELERMEVERERNCEDDDEDYAPIEDAEEAEQLEEEADNDNEYQDFVEMFGDMDLTPVSEGGHMVEARNDTTAENDEERLHEDLAYEVIGEMLAGGEIDRSIFFHDGQQRANI
;
A
#
# COMPACT_ATOMS: atom_id res chain seq x y z
N MET A 1 11.97 -14.71 5.00
CA MET A 1 11.10 -15.18 6.11
C MET A 1 11.52 -14.53 7.42
N ILE A 2 10.56 -14.30 8.30
CA ILE A 2 10.73 -13.88 9.70
C ILE A 2 10.50 -15.08 10.64
N GLY A 3 10.84 -14.93 11.91
CA GLY A 3 10.79 -16.00 12.90
C GLY A 3 12.00 -16.93 12.83
N GLY A 4 11.87 -18.10 13.43
CA GLY A 4 12.92 -19.11 13.54
C GLY A 4 12.91 -19.78 14.90
N HIS A 5 13.90 -20.64 15.14
CA HIS A 5 14.03 -21.35 16.41
C HIS A 5 14.22 -20.33 17.55
N ASN A 6 13.39 -20.42 18.59
CA ASN A 6 13.35 -19.51 19.74
C ASN A 6 13.02 -18.04 19.43
N ILE A 7 12.51 -17.74 18.22
CA ILE A 7 12.00 -16.41 17.89
C ILE A 7 10.48 -16.42 18.04
N ILE A 8 9.98 -15.43 18.76
CA ILE A 8 8.54 -15.20 18.92
C ILE A 8 8.10 -14.22 17.83
N VAL A 9 7.03 -14.58 17.12
CA VAL A 9 6.35 -13.72 16.14
C VAL A 9 4.97 -13.38 16.67
N GLU A 10 4.68 -12.10 16.84
CA GLU A 10 3.33 -11.61 17.14
C GLU A 10 2.57 -11.39 15.82
N ILE A 11 1.33 -11.88 15.75
CA ILE A 11 0.49 -11.78 14.56
C ILE A 11 -0.87 -11.20 14.96
N ASP A 12 -1.33 -10.19 14.22
CA ASP A 12 -2.61 -9.52 14.44
C ASP A 12 -3.16 -8.95 13.11
N GLU A 13 -4.46 -8.71 13.06
CA GLU A 13 -5.13 -8.09 11.91
C GLU A 13 -5.72 -6.73 12.25
N SER A 14 -5.46 -5.75 11.37
CA SER A 14 -5.99 -4.42 11.53
C SER A 14 -6.80 -3.97 10.33
N LYS A 15 -7.96 -3.36 10.60
CA LYS A 15 -8.77 -2.72 9.56
C LYS A 15 -8.33 -1.28 9.34
N PHE A 16 -7.99 -0.92 8.09
CA PHE A 16 -7.42 0.39 7.73
C PHE A 16 -8.49 1.40 7.31
N ALA A 17 -9.46 0.97 6.51
CA ALA A 17 -10.61 1.79 6.15
C ALA A 17 -11.85 1.40 6.97
N LYS A 18 -12.35 2.35 7.78
CA LYS A 18 -13.62 2.21 8.49
C LYS A 18 -14.37 3.54 8.50
N ARG A 19 -15.70 3.47 8.48
CA ARG A 19 -16.57 4.63 8.71
C ARG A 19 -16.29 5.25 10.07
N LYS A 20 -16.20 6.58 10.13
CA LYS A 20 -16.23 7.31 11.40
C LYS A 20 -17.62 7.14 12.02
N TYR A 21 -17.70 6.58 13.23
CA TYR A 21 -18.96 6.37 13.97
C TYR A 21 -20.05 5.58 13.23
N HIS A 22 -19.68 4.70 12.29
CA HIS A 22 -20.63 3.98 11.41
C HIS A 22 -21.55 4.88 10.54
N ARG A 23 -21.29 6.19 10.50
CA ARG A 23 -22.05 7.19 9.72
C ARG A 23 -21.30 7.54 8.42
N GLY A 24 -22.01 8.09 7.43
CA GLY A 24 -21.45 8.54 6.15
C GLY A 24 -21.35 7.45 5.07
N ARG A 25 -20.56 7.68 4.01
CA ARG A 25 -20.39 6.81 2.82
C ARG A 25 -19.95 5.39 3.20
N ARG A 26 -20.45 4.34 2.50
CA ARG A 26 -19.93 2.97 2.65
C ARG A 26 -18.54 2.93 2.03
N VAL A 27 -17.56 2.48 2.79
CA VAL A 27 -16.18 2.28 2.30
C VAL A 27 -15.89 0.79 2.42
N LYS A 28 -15.43 0.16 1.33
CA LYS A 28 -14.88 -1.20 1.37
C LYS A 28 -13.62 -1.12 2.23
N GLY A 29 -13.63 -1.82 3.35
CA GLY A 29 -12.56 -1.70 4.33
C GLY A 29 -11.48 -2.73 4.07
N SER A 30 -10.27 -2.28 3.76
CA SER A 30 -9.11 -3.17 3.59
C SER A 30 -8.63 -3.70 4.94
N TRP A 31 -8.34 -5.01 4.96
CA TRP A 31 -7.72 -5.69 6.09
C TRP A 31 -6.24 -5.83 5.82
N VAL A 32 -5.45 -5.61 6.86
CA VAL A 32 -4.01 -5.81 6.83
C VAL A 32 -3.66 -6.84 7.89
N LEU A 33 -2.97 -7.90 7.48
CA LEU A 33 -2.33 -8.86 8.35
C LEU A 33 -0.92 -8.34 8.66
N GLY A 34 -0.60 -8.26 9.95
CA GLY A 34 0.72 -7.86 10.42
C GLY A 34 1.38 -8.97 11.21
N MET A 35 2.67 -9.18 10.94
CA MET A 35 3.50 -10.13 11.64
C MET A 35 4.78 -9.42 12.06
N VAL A 36 5.18 -9.51 13.33
CA VAL A 36 6.38 -8.83 13.82
C VAL A 36 7.18 -9.72 14.77
N GLU A 37 8.49 -9.72 14.60
CA GLU A 37 9.39 -10.43 15.51
C GLU A 37 9.52 -9.68 16.84
N ARG A 38 9.52 -10.44 17.94
CA ARG A 38 9.91 -9.94 19.27
C ARG A 38 11.42 -10.04 19.44
N THR A 39 12.14 -9.35 18.59
CA THR A 39 13.61 -9.23 18.60
C THR A 39 14.01 -7.76 18.71
N GLN A 40 15.31 -7.48 18.76
CA GLN A 40 15.79 -6.10 18.78
C GLN A 40 15.60 -5.43 17.41
N GLU A 41 15.75 -6.21 16.34
CA GLU A 41 15.61 -5.81 14.94
C GLU A 41 14.15 -5.55 14.56
N ARG A 42 13.19 -6.18 15.26
CA ARG A 42 11.74 -5.99 15.08
C ARG A 42 11.31 -6.09 13.61
N ARG A 43 11.86 -7.06 12.89
CA ARG A 43 11.49 -7.32 11.48
C ARG A 43 10.00 -7.59 11.40
N MET A 44 9.40 -7.07 10.35
CA MET A 44 7.95 -6.99 10.22
C MET A 44 7.51 -7.29 8.80
N VAL A 45 6.36 -7.94 8.69
CA VAL A 45 5.63 -8.19 7.46
C VAL A 45 4.24 -7.59 7.58
N LEU A 46 3.80 -6.86 6.56
CA LEU A 46 2.50 -6.22 6.45
C LEU A 46 1.91 -6.56 5.07
N LEU A 47 0.77 -7.23 5.08
CA LEU A 47 0.12 -7.71 3.86
C LEU A 47 -1.36 -7.30 3.86
N VAL A 48 -1.80 -6.66 2.79
CA VAL A 48 -3.23 -6.46 2.51
C VAL A 48 -3.83 -7.83 2.18
N VAL A 49 -4.86 -8.21 2.92
CA VAL A 49 -5.57 -9.47 2.69
C VAL A 49 -6.98 -9.17 2.19
N SER A 50 -7.34 -9.80 1.08
CA SER A 50 -8.65 -9.69 0.42
C SER A 50 -9.75 -10.32 1.29
N ASP A 51 -9.44 -11.45 1.93
CA ASP A 51 -10.31 -12.11 2.91
C ASP A 51 -9.57 -12.47 4.21
N ARG A 52 -10.37 -12.64 5.28
CA ARG A 52 -9.90 -13.16 6.57
C ARG A 52 -10.29 -14.62 6.74
N THR A 53 -10.26 -15.39 5.66
CA THR A 53 -10.47 -16.82 5.81
C THR A 53 -9.26 -17.42 6.49
N ARG A 54 -9.50 -18.46 7.29
CA ARG A 54 -8.43 -19.24 7.91
C ARG A 54 -7.38 -19.70 6.89
N LYS A 55 -7.82 -20.10 5.69
CA LYS A 55 -6.93 -20.61 4.65
C LYS A 55 -5.98 -19.51 4.14
N ALA A 56 -6.49 -18.30 3.87
CA ALA A 56 -5.67 -17.18 3.42
C ALA A 56 -4.63 -16.80 4.48
N LEU A 57 -5.03 -16.72 5.74
CA LEU A 57 -4.13 -16.35 6.84
C LEU A 57 -3.10 -17.45 7.15
N GLU A 58 -3.49 -18.72 7.13
CA GLU A 58 -2.54 -19.84 7.25
C GLU A 58 -1.53 -19.82 6.11
N HIS A 59 -1.97 -19.56 4.88
CA HIS A 59 -1.08 -19.45 3.72
C HIS A 59 -0.07 -18.31 3.92
N ALA A 60 -0.54 -17.11 4.27
CA ALA A 60 0.32 -15.98 4.55
C ALA A 60 1.38 -16.30 5.63
N ILE A 61 0.95 -16.92 6.73
CA ILE A 61 1.83 -17.29 7.84
C ILE A 61 2.87 -18.32 7.39
N MET A 62 2.47 -19.34 6.64
CA MET A 62 3.39 -20.36 6.14
C MET A 62 4.42 -19.80 5.15
N THR A 63 4.04 -18.80 4.36
CA THR A 63 4.94 -18.16 3.40
C THR A 63 5.99 -17.29 4.07
N PHE A 64 5.62 -16.56 5.12
CA PHE A 64 6.51 -15.56 5.73
C PHE A 64 7.13 -15.94 7.05
N VAL A 65 6.55 -16.89 7.80
CA VAL A 65 7.02 -17.28 9.13
C VAL A 65 7.68 -18.65 9.07
N HIS A 66 8.95 -18.70 9.48
CA HIS A 66 9.71 -19.95 9.57
C HIS A 66 8.96 -21.01 10.40
N PRO A 67 8.82 -22.25 9.89
CA PRO A 67 8.28 -23.36 10.67
C PRO A 67 9.05 -23.57 11.98
N GLY A 68 8.34 -23.97 13.04
CA GLY A 68 8.93 -24.12 14.38
C GLY A 68 9.06 -22.81 15.18
N SER A 69 8.63 -21.68 14.62
CA SER A 69 8.52 -20.41 15.38
C SER A 69 7.46 -20.49 16.48
N THR A 70 7.61 -19.65 17.50
CA THR A 70 6.54 -19.43 18.49
C THR A 70 5.67 -18.27 18.03
N ILE A 71 4.37 -18.49 17.84
CA ILE A 71 3.42 -17.48 17.38
C ILE A 71 2.56 -17.03 18.55
N HIS A 72 2.44 -15.71 18.72
CA HIS A 72 1.50 -15.08 19.64
C HIS A 72 0.37 -14.40 18.86
N THR A 73 -0.89 -14.76 19.12
CA THR A 73 -2.06 -14.12 18.53
C THR A 73 -3.12 -13.80 19.58
N ASP A 74 -4.14 -13.06 19.18
CA ASP A 74 -5.41 -13.00 19.93
C ASP A 74 -6.15 -14.36 19.88
N MET A 75 -7.28 -14.47 20.59
CA MET A 75 -8.13 -15.67 20.61
C MET A 75 -9.04 -15.81 19.38
N TRP A 76 -8.63 -15.36 18.19
CA TRP A 76 -9.42 -15.58 17.00
C TRP A 76 -9.38 -17.03 16.53
N LYS A 77 -10.56 -17.61 16.25
CA LYS A 77 -10.72 -19.04 15.92
C LYS A 77 -9.98 -19.48 14.66
N GLY A 78 -9.61 -18.54 13.78
CA GLY A 78 -8.86 -18.87 12.58
C GLY A 78 -7.45 -19.39 12.88
N TYR A 79 -6.89 -19.11 14.06
CA TYR A 79 -5.54 -19.54 14.42
C TYR A 79 -5.45 -20.90 15.12
N ILE A 80 -6.58 -21.58 15.36
CA ILE A 80 -6.61 -22.86 16.10
C ILE A 80 -5.74 -23.95 15.44
N SER A 81 -5.53 -23.89 14.12
CA SER A 81 -4.73 -24.89 13.39
C SER A 81 -3.23 -24.63 13.39
N LEU A 82 -2.73 -23.52 13.94
CA LEU A 82 -1.29 -23.19 13.87
C LEU A 82 -0.41 -24.26 14.51
N GLU A 83 -0.85 -24.88 15.61
CA GLU A 83 -0.14 -26.00 16.22
C GLU A 83 0.02 -27.20 15.27
N ARG A 84 -1.01 -27.47 14.46
CA ARG A 84 -0.99 -28.55 13.46
C ARG A 84 -0.08 -28.25 12.28
N LEU A 85 0.23 -26.98 12.05
CA LEU A 85 1.14 -26.51 11.00
C LEU A 85 2.61 -26.46 11.48
N GLY A 86 2.89 -26.91 12.70
CA GLY A 86 4.26 -26.99 13.23
C GLY A 86 4.73 -25.73 13.94
N TYR A 87 3.82 -24.85 14.35
CA TYR A 87 4.13 -23.69 15.18
C TYR A 87 3.82 -23.95 16.65
N THR A 88 4.58 -23.32 17.55
CA THR A 88 4.16 -23.26 18.97
C THR A 88 3.23 -22.08 19.12
N HIS A 89 1.95 -22.31 19.35
CA HIS A 89 0.95 -21.24 19.39
C HIS A 89 0.60 -20.84 20.82
N LYS A 90 0.65 -19.55 21.11
CA LYS A 90 0.15 -18.97 22.35
C LYS A 90 -0.91 -17.92 22.05
N THR A 91 -2.06 -18.04 22.69
CA THR A 91 -3.18 -17.11 22.50
C THR A 91 -3.38 -16.22 23.72
N LEU A 92 -3.77 -14.97 23.49
CA LEU A 92 -4.18 -14.05 24.54
C LEU A 92 -5.65 -13.64 24.40
N CYS A 93 -6.37 -13.60 25.51
CA CYS A 93 -7.73 -13.06 25.55
C CYS A 93 -7.74 -11.62 26.09
N HIS A 94 -7.78 -10.63 25.19
CA HIS A 94 -7.83 -9.21 25.55
C HIS A 94 -9.02 -8.78 26.41
N LYS A 95 -10.05 -9.64 26.52
CA LYS A 95 -11.19 -9.40 27.41
C LYS A 95 -10.83 -9.55 28.90
N TYR A 96 -9.85 -10.39 29.21
CA TYR A 96 -9.55 -10.80 30.58
C TYR A 96 -8.15 -10.34 31.02
N GLU A 97 -7.17 -10.36 30.11
CA GLU A 97 -5.77 -10.13 30.44
C GLU A 97 -5.08 -9.32 29.33
N PHE A 98 -4.19 -8.40 29.72
CA PHE A 98 -3.32 -7.65 28.78
C PHE A 98 -1.96 -8.34 28.57
N VAL A 99 -1.57 -9.18 29.53
CA VAL A 99 -0.39 -10.03 29.53
C VAL A 99 -0.79 -11.32 30.24
N SER A 100 -0.53 -12.48 29.65
CA SER A 100 -0.86 -13.75 30.31
C SER A 100 0.06 -14.00 31.50
N ALA A 101 -0.32 -14.88 32.41
CA ALA A 101 0.54 -15.32 33.52
C ALA A 101 1.91 -15.86 33.04
N GLU A 102 2.00 -16.32 31.79
CA GLU A 102 3.22 -16.80 31.14
C GLU A 102 4.00 -15.70 30.39
N GLY A 103 3.60 -14.43 30.48
CA GLY A 103 4.24 -13.31 29.78
C GLY A 103 3.92 -13.21 28.28
N THR A 104 2.88 -13.89 27.81
CA THR A 104 2.40 -13.77 26.42
C THR A 104 1.68 -12.44 26.24
N HIS A 105 1.92 -11.74 25.13
CA HIS A 105 1.20 -10.54 24.71
C HIS A 105 1.42 -10.26 23.22
N THR A 106 0.60 -9.38 22.65
CA THR A 106 0.60 -8.88 21.25
C THR A 106 0.84 -7.35 21.19
N GLN A 107 1.37 -6.77 22.26
CA GLN A 107 1.58 -5.32 22.39
C GLN A 107 2.53 -4.74 21.33
N THR A 108 3.50 -5.53 20.84
CA THR A 108 4.45 -5.07 19.84
C THR A 108 3.72 -4.79 18.54
N ILE A 109 2.91 -5.73 18.05
CA ILE A 109 2.14 -5.54 16.81
C ILE A 109 1.06 -4.46 16.98
N GLU A 110 0.36 -4.43 18.11
CA GLU A 110 -0.66 -3.43 18.40
C GLU A 110 -0.11 -2.00 18.40
N GLY A 111 1.08 -1.82 18.97
CA GLY A 111 1.78 -0.54 19.02
C GLY A 111 2.13 0.00 17.62
N ASN A 112 2.28 -0.87 16.62
CA ASN A 112 2.61 -0.45 15.25
C ASN A 112 1.40 0.08 14.47
N TRP A 113 0.18 -0.32 14.81
CA TRP A 113 -1.00 0.05 14.02
C TRP A 113 -1.28 1.55 14.01
N THR A 114 -1.07 2.23 15.13
CA THR A 114 -1.38 3.67 15.25
C THR A 114 -0.41 4.53 14.43
N PRO A 115 0.93 4.39 14.57
CA PRO A 115 1.89 5.09 13.72
C PRO A 115 1.69 4.80 12.24
N LEU A 116 1.52 3.53 11.89
CA LEU A 116 1.30 3.09 10.51
C LEU A 116 0.07 3.76 9.89
N LYS A 117 -1.08 3.72 10.58
CA LYS A 117 -2.29 4.40 10.09
C LYS A 117 -2.11 5.90 9.96
N ARG A 118 -1.36 6.55 10.85
CA ARG A 118 -1.10 8.00 10.75
C ARG A 118 -0.23 8.37 9.55
N ALA A 119 0.71 7.52 9.17
CA ALA A 119 1.56 7.73 8.00
C ALA A 119 0.79 7.61 6.67
N ILE A 120 -0.28 6.81 6.64
CA ILE A 120 -1.06 6.57 5.41
C ILE A 120 -2.21 7.59 5.29
N PRO A 121 -2.29 8.34 4.17
CA PRO A 121 -3.42 9.23 3.90
C PRO A 121 -4.76 8.48 3.95
N VAL A 122 -5.80 9.12 4.49
CA VAL A 122 -7.08 8.46 4.75
C VAL A 122 -7.70 7.89 3.47
N GLN A 123 -7.58 8.61 2.35
CA GLN A 123 -8.08 8.21 1.04
C GLN A 123 -7.40 6.96 0.48
N CYS A 124 -6.13 6.72 0.83
CA CYS A 124 -5.36 5.57 0.36
C CYS A 124 -5.59 4.30 1.20
N ARG A 125 -6.31 4.40 2.33
CA ARG A 125 -6.55 3.26 3.26
C ARG A 125 -7.54 2.20 2.75
N SER A 126 -8.16 2.45 1.61
CA SER A 126 -9.05 1.52 0.90
C SER A 126 -8.70 1.37 -0.57
N GLY A 127 -7.60 1.97 -1.03
CA GLY A 127 -7.17 1.94 -2.43
C GLY A 127 -6.25 0.76 -2.73
N VAL A 128 -5.98 0.56 -4.01
CA VAL A 128 -5.00 -0.41 -4.52
C VAL A 128 -3.59 -0.09 -3.99
N ASP A 129 -3.27 1.20 -3.86
CA ASP A 129 -1.99 1.71 -3.36
C ASP A 129 -1.69 1.36 -1.89
N LEU A 130 -2.66 0.85 -1.13
CA LEU A 130 -2.46 0.57 0.29
C LEU A 130 -1.23 -0.31 0.53
N GLN A 131 -1.04 -1.33 -0.31
CA GLN A 131 0.10 -2.24 -0.19
C GLN A 131 1.44 -1.52 -0.42
N GLU A 132 1.51 -0.56 -1.33
CA GLU A 132 2.72 0.24 -1.59
C GLU A 132 3.11 1.08 -0.37
N TYR A 133 2.14 1.69 0.31
CA TYR A 133 2.40 2.38 1.57
C TYR A 133 2.88 1.44 2.68
N LEU A 134 2.39 0.18 2.70
CA LEU A 134 2.89 -0.82 3.64
C LEU A 134 4.34 -1.21 3.30
N PHE A 135 4.69 -1.36 2.02
CA PHE A 135 6.07 -1.61 1.57
C PHE A 135 7.00 -0.47 1.98
N GLN A 136 6.60 0.77 1.73
CA GLN A 136 7.38 1.92 2.14
C GLN A 136 7.62 1.93 3.65
N PHE A 137 6.61 1.59 4.44
CA PHE A 137 6.74 1.51 5.90
C PHE A 137 7.70 0.40 6.35
N MET A 138 7.58 -0.80 5.77
CA MET A 138 8.48 -1.92 6.06
C MET A 138 9.92 -1.62 5.67
N TRP A 139 10.14 -1.02 4.50
CA TRP A 139 11.45 -0.64 4.00
C TRP A 139 12.09 0.43 4.89
N ARG A 140 11.36 1.49 5.26
CA ARG A 140 11.88 2.55 6.14
C ARG A 140 12.29 2.01 7.50
N ARG A 141 11.50 1.08 8.05
CA ARG A 141 11.81 0.44 9.33
C ARG A 141 13.06 -0.43 9.26
N THR A 142 13.22 -1.17 8.17
CA THR A 142 14.38 -2.06 7.96
C THR A 142 15.67 -1.26 7.79
N ASN A 143 15.57 -0.06 7.22
CA ASN A 143 16.70 0.83 6.92
C ASN A 143 16.74 2.06 7.84
N GLU A 144 16.20 1.97 9.06
CA GLU A 144 16.17 3.08 10.01
C GLU A 144 17.59 3.61 10.27
N GLY A 145 17.82 4.90 10.00
CA GLY A 145 19.12 5.53 10.15
C GLY A 145 20.12 5.27 9.01
N ASN A 146 19.73 4.49 8.00
CA ASN A 146 20.50 4.33 6.76
C ASN A 146 19.63 4.40 5.48
N GLU A 147 18.59 5.22 5.50
CA GLU A 147 17.60 5.25 4.44
C GLU A 147 18.22 5.66 3.09
N TRP A 148 19.09 6.66 3.10
CA TRP A 148 19.67 7.19 1.87
C TRP A 148 20.64 6.22 1.18
N GLU A 149 21.53 5.57 1.95
CA GLU A 149 22.46 4.60 1.36
C GLU A 149 21.71 3.36 0.91
N ALA A 150 20.72 2.89 1.68
CA ALA A 150 19.89 1.75 1.29
C ALA A 150 19.09 2.04 0.01
N LEU A 151 18.60 3.27 -0.16
CA LEU A 151 17.93 3.69 -1.39
C LEU A 151 18.91 3.65 -2.56
N TRP A 152 20.11 4.22 -2.39
CA TRP A 152 21.12 4.23 -3.44
C TRP A 152 21.59 2.82 -3.80
N GLU A 153 21.77 1.95 -2.81
CA GLU A 153 22.09 0.54 -3.02
C GLU A 153 20.99 -0.15 -3.82
N GLY A 154 19.72 0.06 -3.47
CA GLY A 154 18.58 -0.44 -4.24
C GLY A 154 18.60 0.06 -5.69
N LEU A 155 18.76 1.38 -5.90
CA LEU A 155 18.85 1.99 -7.23
C LEU A 155 20.09 1.53 -8.02
N SER A 156 21.19 1.18 -7.35
CA SER A 156 22.39 0.68 -8.03
C SER A 156 22.20 -0.74 -8.58
N ARG A 157 21.33 -1.53 -7.94
CA ARG A 157 20.94 -2.88 -8.38
C ARG A 157 19.89 -2.85 -9.49
N VAL A 158 19.23 -1.71 -9.65
CA VAL A 158 18.29 -1.44 -10.73
C VAL A 158 19.13 -1.32 -12.03
N GLN A 159 19.35 -2.47 -12.70
CA GLN A 159 19.79 -2.57 -14.12
C GLN A 159 18.64 -2.34 -15.11
N LEU A 160 18.53 -1.15 -15.70
CA LEU A 160 17.62 -0.95 -16.84
C LEU A 160 18.22 -1.67 -18.04
N THR A 161 17.45 -2.55 -18.69
CA THR A 161 17.91 -3.17 -19.93
C THR A 161 17.95 -2.10 -21.02
N MET A 162 18.91 -2.19 -21.95
CA MET A 162 18.98 -1.24 -23.08
C MET A 162 17.67 -1.19 -23.86
N GLN A 163 16.93 -2.31 -23.94
CA GLN A 163 15.61 -2.36 -24.57
C GLN A 163 14.53 -1.54 -23.82
N GLU A 164 14.58 -1.46 -22.49
CA GLU A 164 13.66 -0.63 -21.71
C GLU A 164 14.00 0.86 -21.85
N LEU A 165 15.29 1.20 -21.89
CA LEU A 165 15.74 2.57 -22.16
C LEU A 165 15.32 3.02 -23.56
N GLU A 166 15.55 2.19 -24.57
CA GLU A 166 15.12 2.44 -25.94
C GLU A 166 13.59 2.57 -26.06
N ARG A 167 12.82 1.74 -25.33
CA ARG A 167 11.34 1.87 -25.29
C ARG A 167 10.90 3.20 -24.69
N MET A 168 11.50 3.63 -23.59
CA MET A 168 11.17 4.90 -22.95
C MET A 168 11.59 6.11 -23.80
N GLU A 169 12.72 6.02 -24.51
CA GLU A 169 13.13 7.05 -25.47
C GLU A 169 12.15 7.16 -26.64
N VAL A 170 11.71 6.03 -27.20
CA VAL A 170 10.69 6.00 -28.26
C VAL A 170 9.34 6.57 -27.78
N GLU A 171 8.89 6.25 -26.57
CA GLU A 171 7.66 6.83 -26.00
C GLU A 171 7.79 8.33 -25.72
N ARG A 172 8.97 8.79 -25.31
CA ARG A 172 9.25 10.22 -25.13
C ARG A 172 9.23 10.98 -26.46
N GLU A 173 9.81 10.40 -27.50
CA GLU A 173 9.78 10.96 -28.86
C GLU A 173 8.34 10.99 -29.41
N ARG A 174 7.55 9.95 -29.14
CA ARG A 174 6.15 9.89 -29.55
C ARG A 174 5.28 10.95 -28.86
N ASN A 175 5.51 11.18 -27.56
CA ASN A 175 4.80 12.21 -26.80
C ASN A 175 5.21 13.65 -27.15
N CYS A 176 6.37 13.87 -27.80
CA CYS A 176 6.72 15.21 -28.29
C CYS A 176 6.20 15.49 -29.72
N GLU A 177 5.80 14.45 -30.46
CA GLU A 177 5.18 14.60 -31.79
C GLU A 177 3.68 14.96 -31.72
N ASP A 178 3.04 14.78 -30.56
CA ASP A 178 1.62 15.07 -30.36
C ASP A 178 1.33 16.51 -29.83
N ASP A 179 2.35 17.32 -29.55
CA ASP A 179 2.21 18.73 -29.12
C ASP A 179 2.31 19.76 -30.27
N ASP A 180 2.50 19.30 -31.52
CA ASP A 180 2.63 20.19 -32.70
C ASP A 180 1.28 20.52 -33.38
N GLU A 181 0.14 20.04 -32.87
CA GLU A 181 -1.15 20.12 -33.60
C GLU A 181 -2.15 21.19 -33.11
N ASP A 182 -1.72 22.29 -32.47
CA ASP A 182 -2.63 23.42 -32.22
C ASP A 182 -1.98 24.82 -32.04
N TYR A 183 -0.88 25.12 -32.74
CA TYR A 183 -0.46 26.51 -32.95
C TYR A 183 -0.77 26.95 -34.38
N ALA A 184 -2.01 27.39 -34.59
CA ALA A 184 -2.35 28.19 -35.75
C ALA A 184 -1.45 29.46 -35.77
N PRO A 185 -0.79 29.80 -36.89
CA PRO A 185 -0.07 31.06 -37.01
C PRO A 185 -1.04 32.22 -36.81
N ILE A 186 -0.77 33.10 -35.85
CA ILE A 186 -1.49 34.36 -35.69
C ILE A 186 -1.11 35.25 -36.89
N GLU A 187 -1.92 35.19 -37.94
CA GLU A 187 -1.97 36.23 -38.96
C GLU A 187 -2.72 37.43 -38.34
N ASP A 188 -2.00 38.25 -37.57
CA ASP A 188 -2.21 39.71 -37.47
C ASP A 188 -1.34 40.29 -36.34
N ALA A 189 -0.38 41.14 -36.73
CA ALA A 189 0.63 41.72 -35.83
C ALA A 189 0.08 42.79 -34.86
N GLU A 190 -1.22 43.07 -34.86
CA GLU A 190 -1.85 44.04 -33.95
C GLU A 190 -2.39 43.42 -32.66
N GLU A 191 -2.53 42.08 -32.58
CA GLU A 191 -3.08 41.40 -31.39
C GLU A 191 -2.01 41.00 -30.36
N ALA A 192 -0.75 40.86 -30.78
CA ALA A 192 0.36 40.52 -29.89
C ALA A 192 0.77 41.66 -28.94
N GLU A 193 0.58 42.92 -29.36
CA GLU A 193 0.96 44.09 -28.56
C GLU A 193 -0.06 44.40 -27.43
N GLN A 194 -1.29 43.88 -27.52
CA GLN A 194 -2.30 44.00 -26.45
C GLN A 194 -2.15 42.93 -25.36
N LEU A 195 -1.51 41.79 -25.65
CA LEU A 195 -1.31 40.71 -24.69
C LEU A 195 -0.06 40.89 -23.82
N GLU A 196 0.92 41.69 -24.24
CA GLU A 196 2.10 42.01 -23.42
C GLU A 196 1.82 43.07 -22.34
N GLU A 197 0.80 43.93 -22.50
CA GLU A 197 0.43 44.94 -21.48
C GLU A 197 -0.49 44.40 -20.37
N GLU A 198 -1.16 43.25 -20.55
CA GLU A 198 -1.99 42.64 -19.49
C GLU A 198 -1.21 41.66 -18.58
N ALA A 199 -0.02 41.20 -18.98
CA ALA A 199 0.78 40.23 -18.23
C ALA A 199 1.52 40.81 -17.00
N ASP A 200 1.48 42.12 -16.78
CA ASP A 200 2.21 42.81 -15.70
C ASP A 200 1.32 43.19 -14.50
N ASN A 201 0.07 42.69 -14.42
CA ASN A 201 -0.85 43.07 -13.33
C ASN A 201 -1.63 41.93 -12.66
N ASP A 202 -1.05 40.73 -12.53
CA ASP A 202 -1.65 39.67 -11.72
C ASP A 202 -0.76 39.32 -10.52
N ASN A 203 -1.14 39.90 -9.38
CA ASN A 203 -0.63 39.61 -8.04
C ASN A 203 -1.16 38.25 -7.54
N GLU A 204 -0.85 37.17 -8.27
CA GLU A 204 -1.31 35.80 -8.00
C GLU A 204 -0.46 35.07 -6.94
N TYR A 205 0.21 35.82 -6.06
CA TYR A 205 1.01 35.29 -4.94
C TYR A 205 0.48 35.70 -3.55
N GLN A 206 -0.71 36.32 -3.47
CA GLN A 206 -1.39 36.56 -2.19
C GLN A 206 -2.64 35.70 -1.95
N ASP A 207 -3.25 35.08 -2.96
CA ASP A 207 -4.44 34.22 -2.78
C ASP A 207 -4.13 32.82 -2.22
N PHE A 208 -2.86 32.36 -2.32
CA PHE A 208 -2.47 31.04 -1.81
C PHE A 208 -2.36 30.96 -0.27
N VAL A 209 -2.28 32.10 0.44
CA VAL A 209 -2.08 32.12 1.89
C VAL A 209 -3.41 32.24 2.66
N GLU A 210 -4.49 32.72 2.05
CA GLU A 210 -5.81 32.78 2.69
C GLU A 210 -6.66 31.50 2.51
N MET A 211 -6.33 30.62 1.56
CA MET A 211 -7.09 29.38 1.29
C MET A 211 -6.98 28.30 2.39
N PHE A 212 -6.09 28.44 3.37
CA PHE A 212 -5.92 27.50 4.48
C PHE A 212 -6.45 28.00 5.84
N GLY A 213 -7.10 29.17 5.88
CA GLY A 213 -7.79 29.68 7.06
C GLY A 213 -9.31 29.54 6.91
N ASP A 214 -9.93 28.75 7.80
CA ASP A 214 -11.38 28.70 8.01
C ASP A 214 -12.26 28.07 6.91
N MET A 215 -12.38 26.74 6.93
CA MET A 215 -13.54 26.06 6.32
C MET A 215 -14.40 25.40 7.41
N ASP A 216 -15.41 26.15 7.85
CA ASP A 216 -16.52 25.70 8.69
C ASP A 216 -17.49 24.84 7.85
N LEU A 217 -17.91 23.70 8.41
CA LEU A 217 -18.68 22.67 7.69
C LEU A 217 -20.16 22.78 8.02
N THR A 218 -21.00 23.16 7.06
CA THR A 218 -22.44 22.82 7.06
C THR A 218 -22.93 22.32 5.69
N PRO A 219 -23.95 21.44 5.63
CA PRO A 219 -24.26 20.64 4.44
C PRO A 219 -25.42 21.21 3.62
N VAL A 220 -25.39 20.99 2.31
CA VAL A 220 -26.54 21.22 1.41
C VAL A 220 -26.85 19.95 0.61
N SER A 221 -28.13 19.60 0.65
CA SER A 221 -28.88 18.57 -0.08
C SER A 221 -29.08 18.98 -1.55
N GLU A 222 -29.10 18.14 -2.59
CA GLU A 222 -30.11 17.16 -3.05
C GLU A 222 -29.54 16.60 -4.38
N GLY A 223 -29.67 15.31 -4.68
CA GLY A 223 -30.66 14.86 -5.66
C GLY A 223 -30.03 14.53 -7.03
N GLY A 224 -29.80 13.25 -7.32
CA GLY A 224 -29.32 12.80 -8.63
C GLY A 224 -29.46 11.29 -8.82
N HIS A 225 -30.07 10.89 -9.93
CA HIS A 225 -30.56 9.56 -10.27
C HIS A 225 -29.53 8.42 -10.23
N MET A 226 -30.00 7.25 -9.79
CA MET A 226 -29.31 5.96 -9.86
C MET A 226 -29.24 5.47 -11.31
N VAL A 227 -28.01 5.30 -11.81
CA VAL A 227 -27.71 4.34 -12.86
C VAL A 227 -27.17 3.09 -12.17
N GLU A 228 -27.89 1.97 -12.24
CA GLU A 228 -27.40 0.68 -11.75
C GLU A 228 -26.26 0.22 -12.65
N ALA A 229 -25.02 0.46 -12.22
CA ALA A 229 -23.85 -0.21 -12.77
C ALA A 229 -23.97 -1.71 -12.44
N ARG A 230 -23.99 -2.54 -13.48
CA ARG A 230 -23.82 -3.98 -13.34
C ARG A 230 -22.40 -4.23 -12.85
N ASN A 231 -22.23 -4.55 -11.58
CA ASN A 231 -20.95 -4.96 -11.01
C ASN A 231 -20.52 -6.29 -11.62
N ASP A 232 -19.58 -6.26 -12.56
CA ASP A 232 -18.85 -7.43 -13.01
C ASP A 232 -17.85 -7.84 -11.92
N THR A 233 -18.36 -8.59 -10.95
CA THR A 233 -17.67 -8.91 -9.68
C THR A 233 -16.49 -9.87 -9.88
N THR A 234 -16.37 -10.46 -11.06
CA THR A 234 -15.34 -11.45 -11.40
C THR A 234 -14.00 -10.79 -11.72
N ALA A 235 -13.99 -9.72 -12.52
CA ALA A 235 -12.76 -9.03 -12.89
C ALA A 235 -12.09 -8.30 -11.71
N GLU A 236 -12.88 -7.66 -10.84
CA GLU A 236 -12.35 -7.01 -9.62
C GLU A 236 -11.68 -8.00 -8.66
N ASN A 237 -12.19 -9.23 -8.58
CA ASN A 237 -11.59 -10.26 -7.72
C ASN A 237 -10.28 -10.82 -8.31
N ASP A 238 -10.17 -10.88 -9.63
CA ASP A 238 -8.94 -11.34 -10.30
C ASP A 238 -7.81 -10.32 -10.18
N GLU A 239 -8.12 -9.02 -10.29
CA GLU A 239 -7.16 -7.92 -10.10
C GLU A 239 -6.67 -7.83 -8.64
N GLU A 240 -7.58 -7.93 -7.66
CA GLU A 240 -7.19 -7.98 -6.23
C GLU A 240 -6.26 -9.16 -5.92
N ARG A 241 -6.45 -10.29 -6.60
CA ARG A 241 -5.64 -11.49 -6.41
C ARG A 241 -4.25 -11.38 -7.04
N LEU A 242 -4.15 -10.79 -8.24
CA LEU A 242 -2.85 -10.50 -8.87
C LEU A 242 -2.02 -9.56 -8.01
N HIS A 243 -2.65 -8.53 -7.43
CA HIS A 243 -1.98 -7.58 -6.56
C HIS A 243 -1.52 -8.22 -5.24
N GLU A 244 -2.30 -9.16 -4.70
CA GLU A 244 -1.90 -9.98 -3.55
C GLU A 244 -0.70 -10.88 -3.90
N ASP A 245 -0.74 -11.60 -5.02
CA ASP A 245 0.35 -12.49 -5.48
C ASP A 245 1.66 -11.70 -5.71
N LEU A 246 1.60 -10.53 -6.37
CA LEU A 246 2.74 -9.63 -6.53
C LEU A 246 3.31 -9.20 -5.18
N ALA A 247 2.45 -8.94 -4.19
CA ALA A 247 2.90 -8.57 -2.87
C ALA A 247 3.65 -9.71 -2.16
N TYR A 248 3.27 -10.97 -2.43
CA TYR A 248 4.00 -12.12 -1.89
C TYR A 248 5.44 -12.19 -2.40
N GLU A 249 5.64 -11.94 -3.69
CA GLU A 249 6.95 -11.95 -4.33
C GLU A 249 7.84 -10.83 -3.79
N VAL A 250 7.35 -9.59 -3.79
CA VAL A 250 8.10 -8.42 -3.31
C VAL A 250 8.51 -8.58 -1.84
N ILE A 251 7.61 -9.04 -0.96
CA ILE A 251 7.95 -9.28 0.45
C ILE A 251 8.98 -10.40 0.58
N GLY A 252 8.85 -11.45 -0.23
CA GLY A 252 9.82 -12.54 -0.29
C GLY A 252 11.23 -12.05 -0.54
N GLU A 253 11.41 -11.19 -1.55
CA GLU A 253 12.69 -10.57 -1.92
C GLU A 253 13.20 -9.62 -0.83
N MET A 254 12.34 -8.74 -0.30
CA MET A 254 12.68 -7.83 0.80
C MET A 254 13.23 -8.59 2.02
N LEU A 255 12.67 -9.75 2.33
CA LEU A 255 13.13 -10.57 3.45
C LEU A 255 14.36 -11.43 3.14
N ALA A 256 14.66 -11.68 1.86
CA ALA A 256 15.82 -12.47 1.42
C ALA A 256 17.10 -11.62 1.28
N GLY A 257 16.97 -10.29 1.23
CA GLY A 257 18.11 -9.37 1.01
C GLY A 257 18.69 -9.45 -0.42
N GLY A 258 17.96 -10.06 -1.35
CA GLY A 258 18.37 -10.29 -2.75
C GLY A 258 18.00 -9.15 -3.70
N GLU A 259 18.56 -9.18 -4.92
CA GLU A 259 18.14 -8.34 -6.05
C GLU A 259 16.66 -8.54 -6.35
N ILE A 260 15.95 -7.43 -6.63
CA ILE A 260 14.53 -7.42 -6.98
C ILE A 260 14.41 -7.80 -8.47
N ASP A 261 13.79 -8.93 -8.78
CA ASP A 261 13.51 -9.32 -10.17
C ASP A 261 12.41 -8.44 -10.75
N ARG A 262 12.71 -7.75 -11.85
CA ARG A 262 11.85 -6.70 -12.39
C ARG A 262 10.69 -7.18 -13.26
N SER A 263 10.65 -8.46 -13.62
CA SER A 263 9.51 -8.98 -14.40
C SER A 263 8.17 -8.87 -13.65
N ILE A 264 8.21 -8.61 -12.34
CA ILE A 264 7.04 -8.53 -11.46
C ILE A 264 6.30 -7.18 -11.55
N PHE A 265 7.00 -6.07 -11.85
CA PHE A 265 6.40 -4.73 -11.95
C PHE A 265 5.75 -4.44 -13.31
N PHE A 266 5.99 -5.30 -14.30
CA PHE A 266 5.47 -5.15 -15.66
C PHE A 266 4.71 -6.41 -16.06
N HIS A 267 3.56 -6.67 -15.44
CA HIS A 267 2.59 -7.60 -16.02
C HIS A 267 1.93 -6.94 -17.22
N ASP A 268 2.34 -7.41 -18.39
CA ASP A 268 2.00 -6.94 -19.72
C ASP A 268 0.49 -6.83 -19.95
N GLY A 269 0.05 -5.63 -20.38
CA GLY A 269 -1.32 -5.32 -20.83
C GLY A 269 -1.68 -5.97 -22.18
N GLN A 270 -1.11 -7.13 -22.50
CA GLN A 270 -1.32 -7.83 -23.78
C GLN A 270 -2.24 -9.05 -23.66
N GLN A 271 -3.46 -8.88 -23.16
CA GLN A 271 -4.58 -9.79 -23.53
C GLN A 271 -5.92 -9.04 -23.62
N ARG A 272 -5.99 -7.93 -24.34
CA ARG A 272 -7.27 -7.37 -24.85
C ARG A 272 -7.13 -6.84 -26.27
N ALA A 273 -6.69 -7.69 -27.18
CA ALA A 273 -6.87 -7.50 -28.61
C ALA A 273 -6.81 -8.87 -29.29
N ASN A 274 -7.90 -9.63 -29.20
CA ASN A 274 -8.34 -10.67 -30.15
C ASN A 274 -9.40 -11.55 -29.46
N ILE A 275 -10.66 -11.12 -29.54
CA ILE A 275 -11.89 -11.88 -29.89
C ILE A 275 -13.00 -10.84 -30.07
#